data_AF-A0A938DTW3-F1
#
_entry.id   AF-A0A938DTW3-F1
#
_cell.length_a   1.000
_cell.length_b   1.000
_cell.length_c   1.000
_cell.angle_alpha   90.00
_cell.angle_beta   90.00
_cell.angle_gamma   90.00
#
_symmetry.space_group_name_H-M   'P 1'
#
loop_
_entity.id
_entity.type
_entity.pdbx_description
1 polymer ?
#
loop_
_entity_poly.entity_id
_entity_poly.type
_entity_poly.pdbx_seq_one_letter_code
_entity_poly.pdbx_strand_id
1 'polypeptide(L)' 'MPDSATPAAEPRFDTVDAVRERLRSVDYLSDEGIAGIVYLADRLGKPILVEGPAGTGKTQLAKSVAEITD' A
#
# COMPACT_ATOMS: atom_id res chain seq x y z
N MET A 1 9.28 28.56 -0.99
CA MET A 1 8.47 27.56 -1.69
C MET A 1 7.66 26.87 -0.61
N PRO A 2 6.33 27.05 -0.52
CA PRO A 2 5.54 26.32 0.45
C PRO A 2 5.50 24.86 0.00
N ASP A 3 5.87 23.96 0.91
CA ASP A 3 5.68 22.53 0.79
C ASP A 3 4.16 22.30 0.72
N SER A 4 3.66 22.00 -0.47
CA SER A 4 2.25 21.69 -0.70
C SER A 4 1.99 20.33 -0.07
N ALA A 5 1.73 20.31 1.24
CA ALA A 5 1.15 19.15 1.89
C ALA A 5 -0.15 18.81 1.15
N THR A 6 -0.08 17.80 0.29
CA THR A 6 -1.23 17.14 -0.31
C THR A 6 -2.25 16.94 0.81
N PRO A 7 -3.53 17.34 0.62
CA PRO A 7 -4.54 17.09 1.65
C PRO A 7 -4.46 15.61 1.97
N ALA A 8 -4.27 15.27 3.25
CA ALA A 8 -4.22 13.89 3.71
C ALA A 8 -5.48 13.23 3.16
N ALA A 9 -5.30 12.40 2.12
CA ALA A 9 -6.40 11.75 1.44
C ALA A 9 -7.19 11.02 2.51
N GLU A 10 -8.52 11.11 2.47
CA GLU A 10 -9.34 10.33 3.39
C GLU A 10 -8.85 8.88 3.31
N PRO A 11 -8.64 8.21 4.46
CA PRO A 11 -8.07 6.89 4.47
C PRO A 11 -8.92 5.97 3.59
N ARG A 12 -8.30 5.38 2.57
CA ARG A 12 -8.97 4.52 1.58
C ARG A 12 -9.39 3.18 2.18
N PHE A 13 -8.84 2.84 3.34
CA PHE A 13 -9.01 1.55 4.01
C PHE A 13 -9.42 1.70 5.48
N ASP A 14 -10.50 1.01 5.86
CA ASP A 14 -11.01 0.98 7.23
C ASP A 14 -10.18 0.07 8.14
N THR A 15 -9.71 -1.06 7.62
CA THR A 15 -8.99 -2.11 8.38
C THR A 15 -7.85 -2.71 7.57
N VAL A 16 -6.91 -3.40 8.27
CA VAL A 16 -5.83 -4.15 7.64
C VAL A 16 -6.38 -5.30 6.79
N ASP A 17 -7.44 -5.97 7.24
CA ASP A 17 -8.08 -7.05 6.47
C ASP A 17 -8.71 -6.54 5.17
N ALA A 18 -9.26 -5.32 5.14
CA ALA A 18 -9.76 -4.71 3.91
C ALA A 18 -8.63 -4.52 2.87
N VAL A 19 -7.42 -4.14 3.32
CA VAL A 19 -6.24 -4.06 2.44
C VAL A 19 -5.86 -5.44 1.91
N ARG A 20 -5.85 -6.47 2.76
CA ARG A 20 -5.54 -7.85 2.34
C ARG A 20 -6.50 -8.35 1.29
N GLU A 21 -7.79 -8.12 1.49
CA GLU A 21 -8.82 -8.57 0.56
C GLU A 21 -8.74 -7.84 -0.78
N ARG A 22 -8.49 -6.52 -0.77
CA ARG A 22 -8.23 -5.76 -1.99
C ARG A 22 -6.97 -6.23 -2.72
N LEU A 23 -5.87 -6.46 -2.01
CA LEU A 23 -4.64 -7.00 -2.61
C LEU A 23 -4.88 -8.39 -3.22
N ARG A 24 -5.66 -9.25 -2.55
CA ARG A 24 -6.06 -10.55 -3.10
C ARG A 24 -6.91 -10.42 -4.37
N SER A 25 -7.78 -9.42 -4.44
CA SER A 25 -8.62 -9.18 -5.63
C SER A 25 -7.82 -8.81 -6.88
N VAL A 26 -6.59 -8.32 -6.71
CA VAL A 26 -5.63 -8.01 -7.80
C VAL A 26 -4.51 -9.06 -7.89
N ASP A 27 -4.80 -10.30 -7.49
CA ASP A 27 -3.88 -11.45 -7.52
C ASP A 27 -2.58 -11.26 -6.72
N TYR A 28 -2.59 -10.41 -5.68
CA TYR A 28 -1.48 -10.23 -4.75
C TYR A 28 -1.77 -10.86 -3.39
N LEU A 29 -1.13 -12.00 -3.12
CA LEU A 29 -1.22 -12.63 -1.81
C LEU A 29 -0.36 -11.87 -0.80
N SER A 30 -1.03 -11.14 0.10
CA SER A 30 -0.40 -10.38 1.17
C SER A 30 -0.59 -11.03 2.55
N ASP A 31 0.49 -11.01 3.32
CA ASP A 31 0.47 -11.29 4.75
C ASP A 31 0.09 -10.04 5.55
N GLU A 32 -0.20 -10.24 6.83
CA GLU A 32 -0.57 -9.16 7.76
C GLU A 32 0.48 -8.04 7.81
N GLY A 33 1.78 -8.37 7.71
CA GLY A 33 2.85 -7.38 7.67
C GLY A 33 2.77 -6.45 6.47
N ILE A 34 2.56 -6.98 5.26
CA ILE A 34 2.48 -6.17 4.04
C ILE A 34 1.23 -5.30 4.07
N ALA A 35 0.09 -5.90 4.43
CA ALA A 35 -1.17 -5.17 4.50
C ALA A 35 -1.15 -4.08 5.58
N GLY A 36 -0.51 -4.33 6.72
CA GLY A 36 -0.31 -3.35 7.78
C GLY A 36 0.54 -2.17 7.31
N ILE A 37 1.62 -2.43 6.57
CA ILE A 37 2.48 -1.37 6.00
C ILE A 37 1.69 -0.50 5.02
N VAL A 38 0.92 -1.10 4.10
CA VAL A 38 0.10 -0.36 3.13
C VAL A 38 -0.99 0.45 3.83
N TYR A 39 -1.67 -0.12 4.81
CA TYR A 39 -2.67 0.55 5.64
C TYR A 39 -2.10 1.77 6.38
N LEU A 40 -0.93 1.63 7.00
CA LEU A 40 -0.27 2.73 7.69
C LEU A 40 0.22 3.79 6.71
N ALA A 41 0.76 3.40 5.55
CA ALA A 41 1.23 4.33 4.53
C ALA A 41 0.10 5.20 3.96
N ASP A 42 -1.06 4.60 3.69
CA ASP A 42 -2.26 5.32 3.24
C ASP A 42 -2.70 6.37 4.27
N ARG A 43 -2.75 5.99 5.56
CA ARG A 43 -3.14 6.89 6.67
C ARG A 43 -2.13 7.98 6.97
N LEU A 44 -0.84 7.66 6.88
CA LEU A 44 0.24 8.59 7.17
C LEU A 44 0.54 9.49 5.96
N GLY A 45 0.02 9.16 4.77
CA GLY A 45 0.35 9.83 3.52
C GLY A 45 1.85 9.74 3.18
N LYS A 46 2.50 8.63 3.56
CA LYS A 46 3.96 8.47 3.42
C LYS A 46 4.31 7.40 2.39
N PRO A 47 5.34 7.62 1.55
CA PRO A 47 5.80 6.63 0.60
C PRO A 47 6.42 5.42 1.30
N ILE A 48 6.24 4.23 0.70
CA ILE A 48 6.85 2.98 1.17
C ILE A 48 8.08 2.68 0.32
N LEU A 49 9.21 2.37 0.97
CA LEU A 49 10.37 1.76 0.34
C LEU A 49 10.33 0.24 0.57
N VAL A 50 10.39 -0.53 -0.50
CA VAL A 50 10.39 -2.00 -0.44
C VAL A 50 11.77 -2.52 -0.83
N GLU A 51 12.50 -3.09 0.12
CA GLU A 51 13.82 -3.69 -0.10
C GLU A 51 13.77 -5.22 -0.02
N GLY A 52 14.66 -5.90 -0.75
CA GLY A 52 14.77 -7.35 -0.69
C GLY A 52 15.45 -7.97 -1.93
N PRO A 53 15.81 -9.26 -1.87
CA PRO A 53 16.46 -9.98 -2.98
C PRO A 53 15.65 -9.92 -4.28
N ALA A 54 16.31 -10.05 -5.44
CA ALA A 54 15.60 -10.16 -6.71
C ALA A 54 14.63 -11.35 -6.70
N GLY A 55 13.42 -11.16 -7.26
CA GLY A 55 12.39 -12.21 -7.32
C GLY A 55 11.42 -12.28 -6.14
N THR A 56 11.54 -11.44 -5.10
CA THR A 56 10.61 -11.43 -3.94
C THR A 56 9.30 -10.67 -4.17
N GLY A 57 8.92 -10.36 -5.41
CA GLY A 57 7.64 -9.71 -5.72
C GLY A 57 7.56 -8.20 -5.44
N LYS A 58 8.68 -7.50 -5.20
CA LYS A 58 8.72 -6.04 -4.93
C LYS A 58 8.03 -5.19 -6.00
N THR A 59 8.27 -5.50 -7.27
CA THR A 59 7.63 -4.80 -8.40
C THR A 59 6.13 -5.12 -8.47
N GLN A 60 5.75 -6.35 -8.18
CA GLN A 60 4.35 -6.76 -8.18
C GLN A 60 3.58 -6.05 -7.06
N LEU A 61 4.16 -5.93 -5.87
CA LEU A 61 3.58 -5.17 -4.76
C LEU A 61 3.28 -3.73 -5.16
N ALA A 62 4.24 -3.04 -5.77
CA ALA A 62 4.05 -1.65 -6.20
C ALA A 62 2.89 -1.50 -7.21
N LYS A 63 2.76 -2.43 -8.15
CA LYS A 63 1.65 -2.45 -9.13
C LYS A 63 0.31 -2.72 -8.45
N SER A 64 0.23 -3.75 -7.63
CA SER A 64 -1.00 -4.11 -6.92
C SER A 64 -1.46 -3.00 -5.98
N VAL A 65 -0.53 -2.32 -5.29
CA VAL A 65 -0.87 -1.16 -4.46
C VAL A 65 -1.42 -0.01 -5.30
N ALA A 66 -0.82 0.28 -6.47
CA ALA A 66 -1.34 1.29 -7.37
C ALA A 66 -2.77 0.94 -7.84
N GLU A 67 -3.01 -0.31 -8.27
CA GLU A 67 -4.33 -0.76 -8.75
C GLU A 67 -5.42 -0.68 -7.68
N ILE A 68 -5.10 -0.88 -6.40
CA ILE A 68 -6.09 -0.78 -5.32
C ILE A 68 -6.24 0.63 -4.74
N THR A 69 -5.43 1.60 -5.18
CA THR A 69 -5.43 3.00 -4.69
C THR A 69 -5.74 4.06 -5.77
N ASP A 70 -5.70 3.68 -7.05
CA ASP A 70 -6.27 4.44 -8.18
C ASP A 70 -7.78 4.67 -8.05
#